data_AF-A0A7W7VK55-F1
#
_entry.id   AF-A0A7W7VK55-F1
#
_cell.length_a   1.000
_cell.length_b   1.000
_cell.length_c   1.000
_cell.angle_alpha   90.00
_cell.angle_beta   90.00
_cell.angle_gamma   90.00
#
_symmetry.space_group_name_H-M   'P 1'
#
loop_
_entity.id
_entity.type
_entity.pdbx_description
1 polymer ?
#
loop_
_entity_poly.entity_id
_entity_poly.type
_entity_poly.pdbx_seq_one_letter_code
_entity_poly.pdbx_strand_id
1 'polypeptide(L)'
;MQDWVISKQIVHPPLVTEQDFVAAQAIRAARPTEDGATRVYLLAGLVRCRPCGRRMDAHWVNNRAGYRCRHGHTSAQRATSHRAKNLYVREDHILANLPVQLAVLELDDELDLEERGSGDSGQRRDLAERMRKFDLTIVCDTAGWSVETAATA
;
A
#
# COMPACT_ATOMS: atom_id res chain seq x y z
N MET A 1 -1.20 -3.80 -25.12
CA MET A 1 -2.25 -4.39 -24.25
C MET A 1 -2.40 -5.84 -24.63
N GLN A 2 -2.15 -6.75 -23.68
CA GLN A 2 -2.50 -8.16 -23.83
C GLN A 2 -3.57 -8.44 -22.79
N ASP A 3 -4.76 -8.77 -23.25
CA ASP A 3 -5.88 -9.16 -22.39
C ASP A 3 -5.69 -10.61 -21.96
N TRP A 4 -5.95 -10.88 -20.69
CA TRP A 4 -5.92 -12.24 -20.15
C TRP A 4 -7.02 -13.07 -20.79
N VAL A 5 -6.65 -14.19 -21.43
CA VAL A 5 -7.60 -15.14 -22.01
C VAL A 5 -7.77 -16.31 -21.06
N ILE A 6 -8.97 -16.48 -20.52
CA ILE A 6 -9.33 -17.66 -19.73
C ILE A 6 -9.66 -18.79 -20.70
N SER A 7 -8.97 -19.94 -20.57
CA SER A 7 -9.25 -21.13 -21.37
C SER A 7 -10.67 -21.64 -21.09
N LYS A 8 -11.46 -21.84 -22.15
CA LYS A 8 -12.79 -22.47 -22.06
C LYS A 8 -12.70 -23.99 -21.87
N GLN A 9 -11.54 -24.58 -22.14
CA GLN A 9 -11.34 -26.02 -22.03
C GLN A 9 -10.76 -26.36 -20.66
N ILE A 10 -11.53 -27.12 -19.88
CA ILE A 10 -11.13 -27.67 -18.60
C ILE A 10 -10.27 -28.92 -18.88
N VAL A 11 -8.98 -28.86 -18.53
CA VAL A 11 -8.01 -29.94 -18.81
C VAL A 11 -7.90 -30.97 -17.68
N HIS A 12 -8.43 -30.66 -16.50
CA HIS A 12 -8.51 -31.58 -15.36
C HIS A 12 -9.80 -31.32 -14.57
N PRO A 13 -10.34 -32.34 -13.86
CA PRO A 13 -11.42 -32.12 -12.92
C PRO A 13 -11.09 -30.98 -11.94
N PRO A 14 -12.01 -30.06 -11.66
CA PRO A 14 -11.76 -28.96 -10.74
C PRO A 14 -11.61 -29.48 -9.30
N LEU A 15 -10.67 -28.92 -8.55
CA LEU A 15 -10.41 -29.29 -7.15
C LEU A 15 -11.48 -28.74 -6.19
N VAL A 16 -12.09 -27.61 -6.55
CA VAL A 16 -13.17 -26.93 -5.83
C VAL A 16 -14.18 -26.43 -6.85
N THR A 17 -15.42 -26.19 -6.42
CA THR A 17 -16.42 -25.60 -7.32
C THR A 17 -16.04 -24.16 -7.68
N GLU A 18 -16.47 -23.70 -8.86
CA GLU A 18 -16.28 -22.30 -9.26
C GLU A 18 -16.94 -21.33 -8.26
N GLN A 19 -18.13 -21.68 -7.77
CA GLN A 19 -18.83 -20.91 -6.75
C GLN A 19 -17.99 -20.75 -5.47
N ASP A 20 -17.40 -21.83 -4.96
CA ASP A 20 -16.55 -21.77 -3.76
C ASP A 20 -15.27 -20.99 -4.03
N PHE A 21 -14.68 -21.14 -5.22
CA PHE A 21 -13.50 -20.37 -5.61
C PHE A 21 -13.80 -18.87 -5.61
N VAL A 22 -14.87 -18.44 -6.28
CA VAL A 22 -15.31 -17.05 -6.36
C VAL A 22 -15.67 -16.51 -4.96
N ALA A 23 -16.40 -17.28 -4.16
CA ALA A 23 -16.75 -16.91 -2.80
C ALA A 23 -15.49 -16.72 -1.94
N ALA A 24 -14.51 -17.61 -2.04
CA ALA A 24 -13.25 -17.50 -1.30
C ALA A 24 -12.44 -16.27 -1.70
N GLN A 25 -12.42 -15.88 -2.99
CA GLN A 25 -11.75 -14.66 -3.44
C GLN A 25 -12.35 -13.37 -2.84
N ALA A 26 -13.64 -13.38 -2.50
CA ALA A 26 -14.30 -12.25 -1.85
C ALA A 26 -13.97 -12.13 -0.36
N ILE A 27 -13.47 -13.20 0.29
CA ILE A 27 -13.17 -13.20 1.72
C ILE A 27 -11.90 -12.39 1.99
N ARG A 28 -12.05 -11.24 2.64
CA ARG A 28 -10.94 -10.51 3.27
C ARG A 28 -10.87 -10.86 4.74
N ALA A 29 -10.13 -11.91 5.08
CA ALA A 29 -9.94 -12.32 6.47
C ALA A 29 -9.00 -11.34 7.19
N ALA A 30 -9.49 -10.68 8.24
CA ALA A 30 -8.63 -10.02 9.20
C ALA A 30 -7.76 -11.06 9.90
N ARG A 31 -6.45 -10.81 9.99
CA ARG A 31 -5.53 -11.65 10.75
C ARG A 31 -5.25 -10.97 12.10
N PRO A 32 -5.91 -11.39 13.19
CA PRO A 32 -5.61 -10.84 14.51
C PRO A 32 -4.18 -11.18 14.92
N THR A 33 -3.57 -10.29 15.70
CA THR A 33 -2.29 -10.54 16.36
C THR A 33 -2.46 -11.46 17.56
N GLU A 34 -1.36 -11.88 18.18
CA GLU A 34 -1.40 -12.66 19.43
C GLU A 34 -2.24 -11.97 20.52
N ASP A 35 -2.22 -10.64 20.58
CA ASP A 35 -3.04 -9.84 21.51
C ASP A 35 -4.51 -9.65 21.07
N GLY A 36 -4.97 -10.36 20.03
CA GLY A 36 -6.35 -10.28 19.51
C GLY A 36 -6.67 -9.04 18.66
N ALA A 37 -5.81 -8.01 18.66
CA ALA A 37 -6.00 -6.82 17.85
C ALA A 37 -5.74 -7.07 16.34
N THR A 38 -6.51 -6.43 15.47
CA THR A 38 -6.22 -6.45 14.02
C THR A 38 -5.37 -5.24 13.66
N ARG A 39 -4.18 -5.48 13.11
CA ARG A 39 -3.31 -4.41 12.59
C ARG A 39 -3.77 -4.00 11.20
N VAL A 40 -4.13 -2.72 11.06
CA VAL A 40 -4.54 -2.12 9.78
C VAL A 40 -3.44 -1.20 9.29
N TYR A 41 -3.04 -1.35 8.03
CA TYR A 41 -2.05 -0.53 7.35
C TYR A 41 -2.75 0.20 6.21
N LEU A 42 -3.07 1.47 6.41
CA LEU A 42 -3.92 2.23 5.48
C LEU A 42 -3.26 2.39 4.10
N LEU A 43 -1.95 2.62 4.09
CA LEU A 43 -1.16 2.87 2.88
C LEU A 43 -0.48 1.60 2.31
N ALA A 44 -0.90 0.41 2.74
CA ALA A 44 -0.35 -0.84 2.23
C ALA A 44 -0.51 -0.93 0.71
N GLY A 45 0.59 -1.24 0.02
CA GLY A 45 0.66 -1.32 -1.43
C GLY A 45 0.86 0.01 -2.16
N LEU A 46 0.70 1.15 -1.47
CA LEU A 46 0.83 2.50 -2.04
C LEU A 46 2.22 3.11 -1.83
N VAL A 47 3.02 2.60 -0.91
CA VAL A 47 4.35 3.17 -0.59
C VAL A 47 5.45 2.44 -1.35
N ARG A 48 6.28 3.19 -2.09
CA ARG A 48 7.41 2.71 -2.88
C ARG A 48 8.72 3.38 -2.46
N CYS A 49 9.80 2.63 -2.62
CA CYS A 49 11.16 3.12 -2.43
C CYS A 49 11.69 3.70 -3.74
N ARG A 50 12.05 4.99 -3.77
CA ARG A 50 12.64 5.64 -4.96
C ARG A 50 13.95 4.99 -5.38
N PRO A 51 14.92 4.71 -4.48
CA PRO A 51 16.19 4.09 -4.88
C PRO A 51 16.11 2.72 -5.58
N CYS A 52 15.08 1.90 -5.31
CA CYS A 52 15.01 0.55 -5.89
C CYS A 52 13.68 0.22 -6.59
N GLY A 53 12.73 1.16 -6.63
CA GLY A 53 11.40 1.00 -7.25
C GLY A 53 10.46 0.02 -6.55
N ARG A 54 10.92 -0.71 -5.53
CA ARG A 54 10.14 -1.75 -4.85
C ARG A 54 9.07 -1.15 -3.95
N ARG A 55 7.91 -1.83 -3.87
CA ARG A 55 6.93 -1.58 -2.81
C ARG A 55 7.56 -1.84 -1.44
N MET A 56 7.28 -0.97 -0.48
CA MET A 56 7.82 -1.06 0.87
C MET A 56 7.01 -2.04 1.71
N ASP A 57 7.70 -2.78 2.58
CA ASP A 57 7.06 -3.75 3.48
C ASP A 57 6.36 -3.02 4.61
N ALA A 58 5.11 -3.37 4.87
CA ALA A 58 4.38 -2.91 6.06
C ALA A 58 4.99 -3.54 7.32
N HIS A 59 5.13 -2.75 8.38
CA HIS A 59 5.62 -3.21 9.68
C HIS A 59 4.97 -2.43 10.82
N TRP A 60 4.93 -3.07 11.99
CA TRP A 60 4.34 -2.50 13.20
C TRP A 60 5.40 -2.43 14.29
N VAL A 61 5.66 -1.25 14.84
CA VAL A 61 6.67 -1.02 15.87
C VAL A 61 6.10 -0.06 16.91
N ASN A 62 6.25 -0.36 18.20
CA ASN A 62 5.82 0.49 19.32
C ASN A 62 4.37 0.99 19.17
N ASN A 63 3.48 0.06 18.83
CA ASN A 63 2.07 0.31 18.57
C ASN A 63 1.75 1.27 17.40
N ARG A 64 2.64 1.35 16.41
CA ARG A 64 2.51 2.25 15.26
C ARG A 64 2.78 1.52 13.95
N ALA A 65 1.95 1.81 12.94
CA ALA A 65 2.15 1.36 11.58
C ALA A 65 3.28 2.16 10.90
N GLY A 66 4.04 1.47 10.05
CA GLY A 66 5.05 2.09 9.21
C GLY A 66 5.44 1.21 8.03
N TYR A 67 6.31 1.74 7.18
CA TYR A 67 6.80 1.10 5.98
C TYR A 67 8.32 1.06 5.98
N ARG A 68 8.90 -0.05 5.54
CA ARG A 68 10.35 -0.19 5.44
C ARG A 68 10.77 -0.77 4.09
N CYS A 69 11.92 -0.33 3.60
CA CYS A 69 12.57 -0.95 2.46
C CYS A 69 13.94 -1.46 2.86
N ARG A 70 14.21 -2.73 2.58
CA ARG A 70 15.55 -3.33 2.74
C ARG A 70 16.33 -3.41 1.43
N HIS A 71 15.83 -2.78 0.36
CA HIS A 71 16.39 -2.84 -1.00
C HIS A 71 16.57 -4.27 -1.54
N GLY A 72 15.70 -5.19 -1.11
CA GLY A 72 15.78 -6.60 -1.51
C GLY A 72 16.80 -7.43 -0.74
N HIS A 73 17.44 -6.84 0.27
CA HIS A 73 18.39 -7.54 1.09
C HIS A 73 17.72 -8.29 2.23
N THR A 74 18.17 -9.53 2.45
CA THR A 74 17.74 -10.38 3.55
C THR A 74 18.83 -10.45 4.62
N SER A 75 18.49 -10.94 5.82
CA SER A 75 19.47 -11.18 6.89
C SER A 75 20.51 -12.23 6.53
N ALA A 76 20.24 -13.07 5.53
CA ALA A 76 21.18 -14.07 5.03
C ALA A 76 22.29 -13.47 4.14
N GLN A 77 22.14 -12.23 3.67
CA GLN A 77 23.14 -11.55 2.84
C GLN A 77 24.07 -10.70 3.70
N ARG A 78 25.40 -10.87 3.54
CA ARG A 78 26.41 -10.03 4.20
C ARG A 78 26.26 -8.58 3.75
N ALA A 79 26.35 -7.65 4.70
CA ALA A 79 26.35 -6.23 4.41
C ALA A 79 27.67 -5.83 3.73
N THR A 80 27.58 -5.02 2.68
CA THR A 80 28.72 -4.38 2.01
C THR A 80 28.66 -2.88 2.24
N SER A 81 29.80 -2.18 2.13
CA SER A 81 29.87 -0.72 2.33
C SER A 81 29.04 0.08 1.30
N HIS A 82 28.86 -0.47 0.10
CA HIS A 82 28.06 0.13 -0.97
C HIS A 82 26.55 -0.14 -0.86
N ARG A 83 26.12 -0.88 0.17
CA ARG A 83 24.71 -1.23 0.35
C ARG A 83 23.89 0.00 0.73
N ALA A 84 22.80 0.24 0.01
CA ALA A 84 21.83 1.26 0.37
C ALA A 84 21.27 1.00 1.79
N LYS A 85 21.23 2.04 2.62
CA LYS A 85 20.67 1.97 3.97
C LYS A 85 19.18 1.66 3.88
N ASN A 86 18.67 0.84 4.80
CA ASN A 86 17.24 0.58 4.86
C ASN A 86 16.46 1.89 5.04
N LEU A 87 15.40 2.06 4.25
CA LEU A 87 14.46 3.16 4.43
C LEU A 87 13.39 2.77 5.44
N TYR A 88 13.01 3.74 6.27
CA TYR A 88 11.92 3.62 7.23
C TYR A 88 11.09 4.90 7.21
N VAL A 89 9.78 4.73 7.13
CA VAL A 89 8.83 5.83 7.24
C VAL A 89 7.65 5.39 8.07
N ARG A 90 7.13 6.28 8.90
CA ARG A 90 5.95 5.99 9.72
C ARG A 90 4.69 6.41 8.99
N GLU A 91 3.65 5.59 9.12
CA GLU A 91 2.37 5.84 8.44
C GLU A 91 1.73 7.15 8.92
N ASP A 92 1.80 7.43 10.22
CA ASP A 92 1.19 8.63 10.79
C ASP A 92 1.86 9.93 10.33
N HIS A 93 3.18 9.91 10.10
CA HIS A 93 3.90 11.05 9.51
C HIS A 93 3.52 11.30 8.06
N ILE A 94 3.27 10.24 7.29
CA ILE A 94 2.77 10.38 5.92
C ILE A 94 1.37 10.98 5.96
N LEU A 95 0.45 10.33 6.68
CA LEU A 95 -0.95 10.73 6.74
C LEU A 95 -1.14 12.16 7.25
N ALA A 96 -0.31 12.62 8.19
CA ALA A 96 -0.37 13.99 8.71
C ALA A 96 -0.04 15.06 7.66
N ASN A 97 0.86 14.79 6.70
CA ASN A 97 1.26 15.77 5.68
C ASN A 97 0.72 15.45 4.27
N LEU A 98 0.00 14.32 4.12
CA LEU A 98 -0.54 13.86 2.85
C LEU A 98 -1.58 14.82 2.24
N PRO A 99 -2.52 15.41 3.02
CA PRO A 99 -3.44 16.41 2.46
C PRO A 99 -2.72 17.61 1.84
N VAL A 100 -1.65 18.10 2.50
CA VAL A 100 -0.86 19.24 2.01
C VAL A 100 -0.17 18.90 0.69
N GLN A 101 0.44 17.72 0.60
CA GLN A 101 1.08 17.27 -0.64
C GLN A 101 0.09 17.06 -1.79
N LEU A 102 -1.16 16.67 -1.48
CA LEU A 102 -2.18 16.46 -2.50
C LEU A 102 -2.72 17.78 -3.06
N ALA A 103 -2.91 18.80 -2.21
CA ALA A 103 -3.30 20.14 -2.64
C ALA A 103 -2.26 20.79 -3.58
N VAL A 104 -0.96 20.54 -3.34
CA VAL A 104 0.12 21.04 -4.22
C VAL A 104 0.06 20.45 -5.63
N LEU A 105 -0.55 19.28 -5.82
CA LEU A 105 -0.66 18.63 -7.13
C LEU A 105 -1.86 19.14 -7.96
N GLU A 106 -2.54 20.21 -7.53
CA GLU A 106 -3.71 20.81 -8.21
C GLU A 106 -4.82 19.79 -8.55
N LEU A 107 -4.89 18.69 -7.79
CA LEU A 107 -6.00 17.73 -7.90
C LEU A 107 -7.30 18.32 -7.30
N ASP A 108 -7.27 19.54 -6.75
CA ASP A 108 -8.39 20.16 -6.04
C ASP A 108 -9.64 20.41 -6.91
N ASP A 109 -9.54 20.51 -8.24
CA ASP A 109 -10.70 20.79 -9.13
C ASP A 109 -11.69 19.60 -9.26
N GLU A 110 -11.34 18.40 -8.79
CA GLU A 110 -12.24 17.21 -8.77
C GLU A 110 -12.46 16.66 -7.33
N LEU A 111 -12.09 17.43 -6.30
CA LEU A 111 -12.10 17.01 -4.89
C LEU A 111 -13.20 17.65 -4.04
N ASP A 112 -14.32 18.04 -4.66
CA ASP A 112 -15.49 18.56 -3.95
C ASP A 112 -16.17 17.48 -3.08
N LEU A 113 -15.89 17.60 -1.77
CA LEU A 113 -16.83 17.66 -0.64
C LEU A 113 -18.14 16.86 -0.76
N GLU A 114 -18.20 15.67 -0.14
CA GLU A 114 -19.27 15.14 0.75
C GLU A 114 -18.68 13.83 1.39
N GLU A 115 -18.70 13.48 2.68
CA GLU A 115 -19.47 13.86 3.86
C GLU A 115 -18.62 13.74 5.15
N ARG A 116 -19.07 14.43 6.20
CA ARG A 116 -18.55 14.39 7.58
C ARG A 116 -18.75 13.00 8.23
N GLY A 117 -17.65 12.25 8.37
CA GLY A 117 -17.54 11.12 9.29
C GLY A 117 -16.67 11.47 10.51
N SER A 118 -17.27 11.52 11.69
CA SER A 118 -16.60 11.76 12.99
C SER A 118 -15.44 10.78 13.25
N GLY A 119 -14.20 11.24 13.05
CA GLY A 119 -12.99 10.59 13.52
C GLY A 119 -11.80 10.75 12.58
N ASP A 120 -10.66 11.18 13.12
CA ASP A 120 -9.35 11.25 12.43
C ASP A 120 -8.99 9.93 11.69
N SER A 121 -9.45 8.78 12.20
CA SER A 121 -9.28 7.47 11.56
C SER A 121 -10.13 7.26 10.30
N GLY A 122 -11.34 7.81 10.25
CA GLY A 122 -12.22 7.74 9.07
C GLY A 122 -11.69 8.57 7.92
N GLN A 123 -11.29 9.81 8.21
CA GLN A 123 -10.67 10.71 7.24
C GLN A 123 -9.39 10.14 6.62
N ARG A 124 -8.55 9.48 7.43
CA ARG A 124 -7.32 8.83 6.94
C ARG A 124 -7.60 7.63 6.03
N ARG A 125 -8.68 6.88 6.28
CA ARG A 125 -9.06 5.74 5.44
C ARG A 125 -9.56 6.23 4.08
N ASP A 126 -10.43 7.24 4.08
CA ASP A 126 -10.93 7.88 2.85
C ASP A 126 -9.77 8.38 1.98
N LEU A 127 -8.78 9.03 2.58
CA LEU A 127 -7.60 9.51 1.86
C LEU A 127 -6.83 8.39 1.16
N ALA A 128 -6.61 7.26 1.84
CA ALA A 128 -5.93 6.11 1.25
C ALA A 128 -6.75 5.43 0.12
N GLU A 129 -8.08 5.41 0.24
CA GLU A 129 -8.97 4.93 -0.81
C GLU A 129 -8.96 5.85 -2.04
N ARG A 130 -8.98 7.15 -1.82
CA ARG A 130 -8.82 8.17 -2.87
C ARG A 130 -7.51 8.02 -3.61
N MET A 131 -6.38 7.83 -2.91
CA MET A 131 -5.09 7.58 -3.57
C MET A 131 -5.15 6.37 -4.51
N ARG A 132 -5.80 5.28 -4.11
CA ARG A 132 -6.00 4.11 -4.99
C ARG A 132 -6.85 4.43 -6.21
N LYS A 133 -7.91 5.23 -6.02
CA LYS A 133 -8.82 5.64 -7.10
C LYS A 133 -8.10 6.44 -8.19
N PHE A 134 -7.18 7.32 -7.80
CA PHE A 134 -6.42 8.17 -8.72
C PHE A 134 -5.05 7.60 -9.11
N ASP A 135 -4.80 6.31 -8.82
CA ASP A 135 -3.53 5.62 -9.07
C ASP A 135 -2.28 6.37 -8.56
N LEU A 136 -2.42 7.01 -7.40
CA LEU A 136 -1.36 7.77 -6.75
C LEU A 136 -0.50 6.84 -5.89
N THR A 137 0.82 7.04 -5.97
CA THR A 137 1.82 6.30 -5.21
C THR A 137 2.62 7.25 -4.34
N ILE A 138 2.92 6.84 -3.10
CA ILE A 138 3.85 7.54 -2.22
C ILE A 138 5.25 7.03 -2.51
N VAL A 139 6.15 7.92 -2.86
CA VAL A 139 7.54 7.59 -3.20
C VAL A 139 8.46 8.13 -2.12
N CYS A 140 9.22 7.24 -1.48
CA CYS A 140 10.09 7.55 -0.35
C CYS A 140 11.58 7.35 -0.69
N ASP A 141 12.42 8.23 -0.16
CA ASP A 141 13.87 8.12 -0.14
C ASP A 141 14.43 8.54 1.24
N THR A 142 15.74 8.80 1.31
CA THR A 142 16.39 9.26 2.54
C THR A 142 16.13 10.73 2.86
N ALA A 143 15.70 11.53 1.88
CA ALA A 143 15.41 12.96 2.04
C ALA A 143 13.96 13.19 2.49
N GLY A 144 13.05 12.29 2.13
CA GLY A 144 11.66 12.36 2.58
C GLY A 144 10.74 11.49 1.73
N TRP A 145 9.53 11.98 1.51
CA TRP A 145 8.56 11.33 0.64
C TRP A 145 7.75 12.37 -0.13
N SER A 146 7.25 11.97 -1.29
CA SER A 146 6.37 12.75 -2.15
C SER A 146 5.28 11.87 -2.73
N VAL A 147 4.22 12.47 -3.25
CA VAL A 147 3.19 11.75 -4.02
C VAL A 147 3.51 11.90 -5.49
N GLU A 148 3.42 10.78 -6.22
CA GLU A 148 3.60 10.72 -7.66
C GLU A 148 2.42 9.95 -8.25
N THR A 149 1.96 10.33 -9.43
CA THR A 149 1.08 9.45 -10.22
C THR A 149 1.86 8.18 -10.54
N ALA A 150 1.24 7.01 -10.42
CA ALA A 150 1.88 5.78 -10.85
C ALA A 150 2.16 5.89 -12.36
N ALA A 151 3.39 6.25 -12.71
CA ALA A 151 3.84 6.20 -14.10
C ALA A 151 3.61 4.77 -14.57
N THR A 152 2.72 4.62 -15.55
CA THR A 152 2.42 3.37 -16.22
C THR A 152 3.73 2.82 -16.77
N ALA A 153 4.26 1.77 -16.14
CA ALA A 153 5.39 1.00 -16.64
C ALA A 153 4.87 -0.14 -17.50
#